data_AF-A0A5N6ZIL8-F1
#
_entry.id   AF-A0A5N6ZIL8-F1
#
_cell.length_a   1.000
_cell.length_b   1.000
_cell.length_c   1.000
_cell.angle_alpha   90.00
_cell.angle_beta   90.00
_cell.angle_gamma   90.00
#
_symmetry.space_group_name_H-M   'P 1'
#
loop_
_entity.id
_entity.type
_entity.pdbx_description
1 polymer ?
#
loop_
_entity_poly.entity_id
_entity_poly.type
_entity_poly.pdbx_seq_one_letter_code
_entity_poly.pdbx_strand_id
1 'polypeptide(L)'
;MVLKSALILLSLARFLSAYQSPTCLSPNIDGSLSNKAICCLNNNNIGEESVDGTIYKYKCGYYSDSLIWQQGQYSSNANDCARKCSAQATSNTPCHAATWMANSNQPNIGTCYLSTAGFKEKPDLTGERLLLVRTDRTPMDDYQPEIDEVVKQEQENCDKIIDEDRKRYIQFTRNCRNLGPYYKEIRMDKTVKFQLFCETYPQSKNGKLDLGRTSGYEECLKECASRGKNCKSGWYDTSSGNCYGFKRKEKLIGNGTWNIGFARVP
;
A
#
# COMPACT_ATOMS: atom_id res chain seq x y z
N MET A 1 -2.08 40.28 43.23
CA MET A 1 -1.15 39.26 42.70
C MET A 1 -1.79 37.90 42.87
N VAL A 2 -2.19 37.26 41.78
CA VAL A 2 -2.76 35.90 41.81
C VAL A 2 -1.79 35.01 41.03
N LEU A 3 -0.94 34.27 41.75
CA LEU A 3 -0.14 33.19 41.15
C LEU A 3 -1.09 32.01 40.91
N LYS A 4 -1.42 31.72 39.65
CA LYS A 4 -2.04 30.47 39.25
C LYS A 4 -0.93 29.48 38.89
N SER A 5 -0.72 28.50 39.77
CA SER A 5 0.13 27.35 39.53
C SER A 5 -0.43 26.51 38.40
N ALA A 6 0.32 26.40 37.29
CA ALA A 6 0.04 25.49 36.20
C ALA A 6 0.62 24.10 36.55
N LEU A 7 -0.27 23.13 36.78
CA LEU A 7 0.08 21.71 36.88
C LEU A 7 0.42 21.19 35.47
N ILE A 8 1.70 20.90 35.24
CA ILE A 8 2.18 20.20 34.05
C ILE A 8 1.93 18.70 34.27
N LEU A 9 0.90 18.16 33.61
CA LEU A 9 0.69 16.72 33.48
C LEU A 9 1.71 16.17 32.48
N LEU A 10 2.84 15.65 32.98
CA LEU A 10 3.71 14.77 32.21
C LEU A 10 2.95 13.49 31.86
N SER A 11 2.54 13.36 30.61
CA SER A 11 2.00 12.13 30.04
C SER A 11 3.06 11.03 30.07
N LEU A 12 2.81 9.97 30.84
CA LEU A 12 3.50 8.69 30.72
C LEU A 12 3.26 8.14 29.30
N ALA A 13 4.25 8.29 28.42
CA ALA A 13 4.35 7.45 27.23
C ALA A 13 4.66 6.03 27.71
N ARG A 14 3.61 5.20 27.84
CA ARG A 14 3.75 3.76 28.02
C ARG A 14 4.41 3.22 26.75
N PHE A 15 5.65 2.76 26.86
CA PHE A 15 6.23 1.82 25.90
C PHE A 15 5.38 0.54 25.96
N LEU A 16 4.38 0.46 25.11
CA LEU A 16 3.76 -0.81 24.76
C LEU A 16 4.77 -1.54 23.88
N SER A 17 5.62 -2.36 24.50
CA SER A 17 6.31 -3.43 23.79
C SER A 17 5.21 -4.31 23.19
N ALA A 18 4.97 -4.19 21.89
CA ALA A 18 4.05 -5.08 21.19
C ALA A 18 4.59 -6.51 21.38
N TYR A 19 3.87 -7.33 22.16
CA TYR A 19 4.09 -8.76 22.21
C TYR A 19 3.72 -9.30 20.82
N GLN A 20 4.71 -9.37 19.92
CA GLN A 20 4.52 -10.06 18.65
C GLN A 20 4.34 -11.55 18.98
N SER A 21 3.20 -12.11 18.56
CA SER A 21 2.99 -13.55 18.65
C SER A 21 4.08 -14.28 17.87
N PRO A 22 4.59 -15.41 18.36
CA PRO A 22 5.67 -16.14 17.68
C PRO A 22 5.22 -16.54 16.27
N THR A 23 6.09 -16.26 15.30
CA THR A 23 5.90 -16.60 13.90
C THR A 23 6.38 -18.03 13.61
N CYS A 24 6.11 -18.57 12.42
CA CYS A 24 6.40 -19.96 12.08
C CYS A 24 7.88 -20.33 12.28
N LEU A 25 8.83 -19.46 11.87
CA LEU A 25 10.26 -19.65 12.02
C LEU A 25 10.85 -18.77 13.14
N SER A 26 10.05 -18.38 14.13
CA SER A 26 10.59 -17.73 15.34
C SER A 26 11.46 -18.72 16.15
N PRO A 27 12.50 -18.23 16.84
CA PRO A 27 13.23 -19.03 17.82
C PRO A 27 12.30 -19.60 18.88
N ASN A 28 12.60 -20.81 19.34
CA ASN A 28 11.78 -21.45 20.37
C ASN A 28 12.03 -20.76 21.73
N ILE A 29 10.97 -20.27 22.37
CA ILE A 29 11.00 -19.68 23.72
C ILE A 29 10.32 -20.68 24.67
N ASP A 30 10.81 -20.81 25.90
CA ASP A 30 10.20 -21.70 26.91
C ASP A 30 8.70 -21.41 27.08
N GLY A 31 7.88 -22.46 26.94
CA GLY A 31 6.41 -22.39 27.01
C GLY A 31 5.71 -21.99 25.71
N SER A 32 6.44 -21.72 24.61
CA SER A 32 5.85 -21.44 23.30
C SER A 32 5.50 -22.73 22.52
N LEU A 33 4.63 -22.59 21.52
CA LEU A 33 4.28 -23.68 20.61
C LEU A 33 5.48 -24.02 19.70
N SER A 34 5.68 -25.31 19.42
CA SER A 34 6.69 -25.73 18.43
C SER A 34 6.48 -25.07 17.07
N ASN A 35 7.56 -24.86 16.31
CA ASN A 35 7.44 -24.36 14.94
C ASN A 35 6.51 -25.23 14.10
N LYS A 36 6.49 -26.57 14.28
CA LYS A 36 5.51 -27.42 13.57
C LYS A 36 4.07 -26.98 13.85
N ALA A 37 3.74 -26.77 15.12
CA ALA A 37 2.38 -26.38 15.53
C ALA A 37 2.00 -24.98 15.04
N ILE A 38 2.97 -24.05 14.96
CA ILE A 38 2.74 -22.69 14.46
C ILE A 38 2.65 -22.67 12.93
N CYS A 39 3.62 -23.28 12.24
CA CYS A 39 3.69 -23.33 10.78
C CYS A 39 2.57 -24.16 10.18
N CYS A 40 2.23 -25.30 10.78
CA CYS A 40 1.45 -26.36 10.15
C CYS A 40 0.13 -26.61 10.89
N LEU A 41 -0.61 -25.55 11.21
CA LEU A 41 -2.02 -25.67 11.65
C LEU A 41 -2.85 -26.50 10.66
N ASN A 42 -2.52 -26.38 9.37
CA ASN A 42 -2.99 -27.24 8.29
C ASN A 42 -1.78 -27.85 7.57
N ASN A 43 -1.83 -29.14 7.23
CA ASN A 43 -0.70 -29.88 6.63
C ASN A 43 -0.21 -29.36 5.27
N ASN A 44 -0.87 -28.35 4.68
CA ASN A 44 -0.52 -27.77 3.38
C ASN A 44 -0.20 -26.27 3.48
N ASN A 45 0.03 -25.72 4.68
CA ASN A 45 0.34 -24.31 4.83
C ASN A 45 1.66 -23.94 4.13
N ILE A 46 1.66 -22.77 3.50
CA ILE A 46 2.81 -22.19 2.78
C ILE A 46 2.98 -20.77 3.24
N GLY A 47 4.21 -20.36 3.55
CA GLY A 47 4.51 -18.98 3.89
C GLY A 47 5.96 -18.63 3.67
N GLU A 48 6.31 -17.40 4.02
CA GLU A 48 7.66 -16.86 3.89
C GLU A 48 8.04 -16.13 5.17
N GLU A 49 9.22 -16.42 5.72
CA GLU A 49 9.77 -15.72 6.87
C GLU A 49 11.28 -15.54 6.73
N SER A 50 11.80 -14.47 7.32
CA SER A 50 13.24 -14.19 7.38
C SER A 50 13.85 -14.86 8.61
N VAL A 51 14.98 -15.55 8.42
CA VAL A 51 15.80 -16.11 9.50
C VAL A 51 17.21 -15.56 9.33
N ASP A 52 17.66 -14.76 10.29
CA ASP A 52 18.98 -14.11 10.28
C ASP A 52 19.30 -13.41 8.94
N GLY A 53 18.32 -12.68 8.40
CA GLY A 53 18.45 -11.95 7.13
C GLY A 53 18.34 -12.83 5.87
N THR A 54 18.10 -14.13 6.00
CA THR A 54 17.84 -15.03 4.87
C THR A 54 16.34 -15.32 4.76
N ILE A 55 15.72 -15.04 3.62
CA ILE A 55 14.31 -15.39 3.40
C ILE A 55 14.17 -16.88 3.09
N TYR A 56 13.32 -17.55 3.87
CA TYR A 56 12.90 -18.93 3.65
C TYR A 56 11.42 -19.01 3.26
N LYS A 57 11.15 -19.70 2.15
CA LYS A 57 9.82 -20.21 1.82
C LYS A 57 9.61 -21.51 2.59
N TYR A 58 8.63 -21.55 3.49
CA TYR A 58 8.29 -22.78 4.20
C TYR A 58 7.04 -23.42 3.61
N LYS A 59 7.00 -24.76 3.62
CA LYS A 59 5.90 -25.56 3.11
C LYS A 59 5.68 -26.80 3.97
N CYS A 60 4.53 -26.84 4.63
CA CYS A 60 4.11 -27.99 5.43
C CYS A 60 3.73 -29.17 4.54
N GLY A 61 4.01 -30.39 4.99
CA GLY A 61 3.66 -31.61 4.26
C GLY A 61 4.47 -31.79 2.97
N TYR A 62 5.67 -31.23 2.92
CA TYR A 62 6.60 -31.39 1.80
C TYR A 62 8.02 -31.64 2.32
N TYR A 63 8.85 -32.21 1.46
CA TYR A 63 10.25 -32.43 1.71
C TYR A 63 11.06 -32.33 0.43
N SER A 64 12.38 -32.20 0.55
CA SER A 64 13.30 -32.21 -0.59
C SER A 64 13.70 -33.65 -0.96
N ASP A 65 13.65 -34.04 -2.23
CA ASP A 65 13.98 -35.43 -2.64
C ASP A 65 15.44 -35.84 -2.41
N SER A 66 16.36 -34.87 -2.28
CA SER A 66 17.78 -35.08 -1.97
C SER A 66 18.04 -35.71 -0.58
N LEU A 67 16.99 -36.02 0.20
CA LEU A 67 17.07 -36.60 1.54
C LEU A 67 17.45 -38.08 1.61
N ILE A 68 17.40 -38.81 0.50
CA ILE A 68 17.53 -40.28 0.53
C ILE A 68 18.94 -40.74 0.98
N TRP A 69 19.93 -39.82 1.07
CA TRP A 69 21.34 -40.20 1.28
C TRP A 69 22.10 -39.43 2.37
N GLN A 70 21.49 -38.47 3.08
CA GLN A 70 22.19 -37.69 4.12
C GLN A 70 21.76 -38.09 5.54
N GLN A 71 22.74 -38.26 6.44
CA GLN A 71 22.46 -38.36 7.86
C GLN A 71 21.83 -37.04 8.34
N GLY A 72 20.61 -37.12 8.84
CA GLY A 72 19.94 -35.99 9.46
C GLY A 72 20.74 -35.49 10.68
N GLN A 73 20.75 -34.18 10.86
CA GLN A 73 21.44 -33.50 11.96
C GLN A 73 20.42 -33.02 12.99
N TYR A 74 20.77 -33.14 14.27
CA TYR A 74 19.94 -32.63 15.36
C TYR A 74 19.65 -31.14 15.14
N SER A 75 18.43 -30.69 15.42
CA SER A 75 18.03 -29.29 15.35
C SER A 75 17.14 -28.97 16.53
N SER A 76 17.46 -27.89 17.26
CA SER A 76 16.71 -27.52 18.46
C SER A 76 15.30 -27.01 18.15
N ASN A 77 15.02 -26.66 16.90
CA ASN A 77 13.73 -26.26 16.33
C ASN A 77 13.86 -26.08 14.78
N ALA A 78 12.81 -25.60 14.10
CA ALA A 78 12.84 -25.38 12.65
C ALA A 78 13.67 -24.14 12.24
N ASN A 79 13.70 -23.10 13.08
CA ASN A 79 14.54 -21.91 12.87
C ASN A 79 16.04 -22.30 12.85
N ASP A 80 16.49 -23.13 13.78
CA ASP A 80 17.86 -23.67 13.82
C ASP A 80 18.20 -24.46 12.54
N CYS A 81 17.23 -25.19 11.98
CA CYS A 81 17.42 -25.92 10.72
C CYS A 81 17.62 -24.96 9.53
N ALA A 82 16.83 -23.88 9.47
CA ALA A 82 17.02 -22.81 8.49
C ALA A 82 18.41 -22.17 8.63
N ARG A 83 18.84 -21.81 9.86
CA ARG A 83 20.17 -21.26 10.12
C ARG A 83 21.29 -22.17 9.65
N LYS A 84 21.18 -23.48 9.89
CA LYS A 84 22.16 -24.47 9.43
C LYS A 84 22.27 -24.53 7.91
N CYS A 85 21.15 -24.39 7.19
CA CYS A 85 21.17 -24.28 5.74
C CYS A 85 21.85 -22.97 5.28
N SER A 86 21.56 -21.84 5.92
CA SER A 86 22.23 -20.56 5.62
C SER A 86 23.74 -20.63 5.86
N ALA A 87 24.18 -21.28 6.95
CA ALA A 87 25.60 -21.44 7.26
C ALA A 87 26.37 -22.25 6.20
N GLN A 88 25.70 -23.18 5.50
CA GLN A 88 26.30 -23.96 4.42
C GLN A 88 26.12 -23.34 3.03
N ALA A 89 25.46 -22.17 2.92
CA ALA A 89 25.18 -21.47 1.66
C ALA A 89 26.45 -21.04 0.90
N THR A 90 27.51 -20.71 1.63
CA THR A 90 28.77 -20.16 1.10
C THR A 90 29.87 -21.21 0.90
N SER A 91 29.54 -22.49 1.12
CA SER A 91 30.47 -23.60 0.94
C SER A 91 30.51 -24.07 -0.52
N ASN A 92 31.51 -24.89 -0.89
CA ASN A 92 31.57 -25.56 -2.20
C ASN A 92 30.35 -26.47 -2.48
N THR A 93 29.49 -26.72 -1.49
CA THR A 93 28.24 -27.49 -1.57
C THR A 93 27.10 -26.64 -0.99
N PRO A 94 26.62 -25.62 -1.72
CA PRO A 94 25.64 -24.68 -1.20
C PRO A 94 24.34 -25.42 -0.83
N CYS A 95 23.89 -25.28 0.42
CA CYS A 95 22.53 -25.68 0.77
C CYS A 95 21.53 -24.89 -0.10
N HIS A 96 20.43 -25.47 -0.54
CA HIS A 96 19.36 -24.77 -1.28
C HIS A 96 18.01 -24.92 -0.59
N ALA A 97 17.84 -26.01 0.17
CA ALA A 97 16.68 -26.23 1.02
C ALA A 97 17.07 -27.09 2.23
N ALA A 98 16.23 -27.06 3.24
CA ALA A 98 16.30 -27.97 4.37
C ALA A 98 14.92 -28.58 4.64
N THR A 99 14.89 -29.82 5.09
CA THR A 99 13.68 -30.46 5.60
C THR A 99 13.83 -30.62 7.10
N TRP A 100 12.92 -30.06 7.88
CA TRP A 100 12.86 -30.26 9.32
C TRP A 100 11.72 -31.21 9.68
N MET A 101 12.01 -32.17 10.55
CA MET A 101 11.06 -33.15 11.04
C MET A 101 11.09 -33.13 12.57
N ALA A 102 9.98 -32.73 13.19
CA ALA A 102 9.84 -32.72 14.64
C ALA A 102 9.98 -34.14 15.22
N ASN A 103 10.60 -34.28 16.38
CA ASN A 103 10.63 -35.54 17.10
C ASN A 103 9.22 -35.82 17.66
N SER A 104 8.68 -37.02 17.43
CA SER A 104 7.33 -37.40 17.88
C SER A 104 7.14 -37.27 19.39
N ASN A 105 8.20 -37.52 20.17
CA ASN A 105 8.16 -37.49 21.64
C ASN A 105 8.52 -36.11 22.21
N GLN A 106 9.14 -35.25 21.40
CA GLN A 106 9.59 -33.91 21.80
C GLN A 106 9.41 -32.95 20.62
N PRO A 107 8.19 -32.44 20.36
CA PRO A 107 7.86 -31.71 19.13
C PRO A 107 8.61 -30.38 18.98
N ASN A 108 9.24 -29.91 20.05
CA ASN A 108 10.07 -28.72 20.07
C ASN A 108 11.44 -28.93 19.43
N ILE A 109 11.97 -30.16 19.45
CA ILE A 109 13.23 -30.51 18.79
C ILE A 109 12.94 -31.35 17.55
N GLY A 110 13.92 -31.48 16.66
CA GLY A 110 13.75 -32.29 15.47
C GLY A 110 15.04 -32.68 14.79
N THR A 111 14.87 -33.38 13.68
CA THR A 111 15.96 -33.71 12.76
C THR A 111 15.88 -32.78 11.56
N CYS A 112 16.98 -32.10 11.28
CA CYS A 112 17.17 -31.25 10.12
C CYS A 112 17.97 -32.01 9.06
N TYR A 113 17.53 -31.93 7.82
CA TYR A 113 18.21 -32.55 6.72
C TYR A 113 18.44 -31.51 5.62
N LEU A 114 19.69 -31.32 5.21
CA LEU A 114 20.07 -30.28 4.27
C LEU A 114 20.11 -30.83 2.85
N SER A 115 19.71 -30.01 1.89
CA SER A 115 19.80 -30.31 0.46
C SER A 115 20.87 -29.43 -0.15
N THR A 116 22.06 -30.00 -0.30
CA THR A 116 23.31 -29.33 -0.74
C THR A 116 23.58 -29.47 -2.24
N ALA A 117 22.70 -30.18 -2.94
CA ALA A 117 22.61 -30.23 -4.39
C ALA A 117 21.25 -29.67 -4.83
N GLY A 118 21.05 -29.48 -6.14
CA GLY A 118 19.73 -29.18 -6.69
C GLY A 118 18.70 -30.21 -6.20
N PHE A 119 17.55 -29.75 -5.70
CA PHE A 119 16.52 -30.59 -5.10
C PHE A 119 15.19 -30.44 -5.85
N LYS A 120 14.31 -31.42 -5.69
CA LYS A 120 12.90 -31.34 -6.07
C LYS A 120 12.02 -31.43 -4.83
N GLU A 121 10.94 -30.68 -4.84
CA GLU A 121 9.91 -30.80 -3.80
C GLU A 121 9.12 -32.09 -4.00
N LYS A 122 8.87 -32.81 -2.90
CA LYS A 122 8.03 -34.00 -2.85
C LYS A 122 6.97 -33.85 -1.78
N PRO A 123 5.71 -34.23 -2.08
CA PRO A 123 4.67 -34.24 -1.07
C PRO A 123 5.00 -35.30 -0.01
N ASP A 124 4.80 -34.94 1.25
CA ASP A 124 4.88 -35.81 2.42
C ASP A 124 3.47 -36.22 2.85
N LEU A 125 3.11 -37.48 2.61
CA LEU A 125 1.77 -37.99 2.93
C LEU A 125 1.53 -38.12 4.43
N THR A 126 2.59 -38.12 5.26
CA THR A 126 2.44 -38.15 6.73
C THR A 126 2.19 -36.77 7.33
N GLY A 127 2.48 -35.69 6.58
CA GLY A 127 2.37 -34.31 7.07
C GLY A 127 3.38 -33.97 8.17
N GLU A 128 4.42 -34.78 8.36
CA GLU A 128 5.36 -34.62 9.46
C GLU A 128 6.52 -33.69 9.14
N ARG A 129 6.75 -33.44 7.86
CA ARG A 129 7.88 -32.69 7.35
C ARG A 129 7.51 -31.24 7.03
N LEU A 130 8.44 -30.36 7.39
CA LEU A 130 8.43 -28.95 7.02
C LEU A 130 9.60 -28.71 6.06
N LEU A 131 9.29 -28.40 4.81
CA LEU A 131 10.28 -27.99 3.83
C LEU A 131 10.58 -26.50 4.00
N LEU A 132 11.86 -26.14 4.00
CA LEU A 132 12.39 -24.79 4.11
C LEU A 132 13.27 -24.51 2.89
N VAL A 133 12.75 -23.81 1.89
CA VAL A 133 13.48 -23.44 0.68
C VAL A 133 14.16 -22.10 0.91
N ARG A 134 15.50 -22.08 0.83
CA ARG A 134 16.24 -20.82 0.90
C ARG A 134 16.00 -20.05 -0.38
N THR A 135 15.72 -18.76 -0.25
CA THR A 135 15.62 -17.87 -1.40
C THR A 135 16.83 -16.97 -1.47
N ASP A 136 17.17 -16.55 -2.69
CA ASP A 136 18.25 -15.61 -3.02
C ASP A 136 17.80 -14.14 -2.93
N ARG A 137 16.56 -13.91 -2.48
CA ARG A 137 16.00 -12.57 -2.28
C ARG A 137 16.59 -11.95 -1.01
N THR A 138 17.05 -10.71 -1.13
CA THR A 138 17.43 -9.86 0.01
C THR A 138 16.17 -9.51 0.82
N PRO A 139 16.19 -9.56 2.16
CA PRO A 139 15.08 -9.09 2.99
C PRO A 139 14.74 -7.64 2.65
N MET A 140 13.44 -7.33 2.50
CA MET A 140 12.98 -5.99 2.09
C MET A 140 13.34 -4.88 3.09
N ASP A 141 13.80 -5.24 4.29
CA ASP A 141 14.20 -4.30 5.34
C ASP A 141 15.35 -3.36 4.90
N ASP A 142 16.21 -3.79 3.96
CA ASP A 142 17.33 -2.97 3.47
C ASP A 142 16.92 -1.84 2.51
N TYR A 143 15.71 -1.91 1.91
CA TYR A 143 15.24 -0.90 0.95
C TYR A 143 14.21 0.07 1.55
N GLN A 144 13.72 -0.19 2.76
CA GLN A 144 12.74 0.68 3.41
C GLN A 144 13.17 2.15 3.50
N PRO A 145 14.42 2.51 3.87
CA PRO A 145 14.81 3.92 3.91
C PRO A 145 14.82 4.59 2.53
N GLU A 146 15.16 3.86 1.47
CA GLU A 146 15.16 4.37 0.08
C GLU A 146 13.72 4.56 -0.43
N ILE A 147 12.83 3.61 -0.11
CA ILE A 147 11.40 3.71 -0.43
C ILE A 147 10.76 4.88 0.33
N ASP A 148 11.06 5.05 1.62
CA ASP A 148 10.54 6.14 2.44
C ASP A 148 10.99 7.51 1.92
N GLU A 149 12.22 7.62 1.41
CA GLU A 149 12.74 8.84 0.81
C GLU A 149 12.00 9.19 -0.50
N VAL A 150 11.78 8.21 -1.38
CA VAL A 150 11.01 8.40 -2.62
C VAL A 150 9.56 8.79 -2.33
N VAL A 151 8.91 8.09 -1.39
CA VAL A 151 7.52 8.39 -0.99
C VAL A 151 7.43 9.81 -0.42
N LYS A 152 8.38 10.20 0.43
CA LYS A 152 8.42 11.57 0.98
C LYS A 152 8.60 12.61 -0.11
N GLN A 153 9.49 12.38 -1.07
CA GLN A 153 9.72 13.31 -2.18
C GLN A 153 8.47 13.48 -3.05
N GLU A 154 7.78 12.38 -3.36
CA GLU A 154 6.52 12.42 -4.12
C GLU A 154 5.39 13.09 -3.34
N GLN A 155 5.33 12.88 -2.02
CA GLN A 155 4.36 13.54 -1.15
C GLN A 155 4.59 15.06 -1.11
N GLU A 156 5.83 15.51 -0.96
CA GLU A 156 6.18 16.94 -1.01
C GLU A 156 5.86 17.58 -2.37
N ASN A 157 6.03 16.83 -3.47
CA ASN A 157 5.63 17.29 -4.80
C ASN A 157 4.09 17.41 -4.92
N CYS A 158 3.34 16.42 -4.43
CA CYS A 158 1.88 16.49 -4.37
C CYS A 158 1.39 17.69 -3.57
N ASP A 159 1.97 17.92 -2.39
CA ASP A 159 1.58 19.03 -1.51
C ASP A 159 1.85 20.39 -2.15
N LYS A 160 2.98 20.54 -2.87
CA LYS A 160 3.29 21.75 -3.65
C LYS A 160 2.25 22.02 -4.73
N ILE A 161 1.88 20.99 -5.50
CA ILE A 161 0.86 21.11 -6.56
C ILE A 161 -0.48 21.55 -5.96
N ILE A 162 -0.90 20.92 -4.86
CA ILE A 162 -2.14 21.27 -4.16
C ILE A 162 -2.12 22.71 -3.66
N ASP A 163 -1.00 23.18 -3.08
CA ASP A 163 -0.89 24.56 -2.58
C ASP A 163 -0.88 25.59 -3.73
N GLU A 164 -0.21 25.30 -4.84
CA GLU A 164 -0.23 26.15 -6.03
C GLU A 164 -1.64 26.25 -6.64
N ASP A 165 -2.35 25.13 -6.75
CA ASP A 165 -3.73 25.10 -7.24
C ASP A 165 -4.68 25.83 -6.30
N ARG A 166 -4.49 25.68 -4.99
CA ARG A 166 -5.24 26.43 -3.97
C ARG A 166 -4.98 27.94 -4.09
N LYS A 167 -3.74 28.37 -4.33
CA LYS A 167 -3.40 29.78 -4.56
C LYS A 167 -4.04 30.33 -5.83
N ARG A 168 -3.97 29.58 -6.95
CA ARG A 168 -4.65 29.94 -8.21
C ARG A 168 -6.16 30.06 -8.00
N TYR A 169 -6.75 29.15 -7.23
CA TYR A 169 -8.16 29.18 -6.86
C TYR A 169 -8.54 30.42 -6.03
N ILE A 170 -7.76 30.74 -4.98
CA ILE A 170 -7.99 31.94 -4.16
C ILE A 170 -7.88 33.20 -5.01
N GLN A 171 -6.92 33.27 -5.92
CA GLN A 171 -6.77 34.41 -6.82
C GLN A 171 -7.96 34.52 -7.79
N PHE A 172 -8.40 33.41 -8.36
CA PHE A 172 -9.55 33.37 -9.27
C PHE A 172 -10.85 33.78 -8.55
N THR A 173 -11.10 33.25 -7.36
CA THR A 173 -12.29 33.60 -6.56
C THR A 173 -12.29 35.03 -6.04
N ARG A 174 -11.13 35.60 -5.67
CA ARG A 174 -10.98 37.03 -5.35
C ARG A 174 -11.31 37.90 -6.56
N ASN A 175 -10.81 37.53 -7.74
CA ASN A 175 -11.13 38.24 -8.99
C ASN A 175 -12.63 38.14 -9.31
N CYS A 176 -13.27 37.00 -9.09
CA CYS A 176 -14.72 36.83 -9.23
C CYS A 176 -15.51 37.75 -8.29
N ARG A 177 -15.09 37.91 -7.02
CA ARG A 177 -15.82 38.76 -6.05
C ARG A 177 -15.77 40.25 -6.40
N ASN A 178 -14.68 40.72 -7.00
CA ASN A 178 -14.44 42.15 -7.19
C ASN A 178 -14.92 42.69 -8.55
N LEU A 179 -15.22 41.83 -9.54
CA LEU A 179 -15.40 42.26 -10.94
C LEU A 179 -16.82 42.09 -11.52
N GLY A 180 -17.81 41.64 -10.72
CA GLY A 180 -19.13 41.28 -11.26
C GLY A 180 -19.07 40.00 -12.12
N PRO A 181 -20.05 39.73 -13.00
CA PRO A 181 -20.04 38.52 -13.84
C PRO A 181 -18.88 38.56 -14.84
N TYR A 182 -17.71 38.11 -14.39
CA TYR A 182 -16.48 38.15 -15.19
C TYR A 182 -16.48 37.00 -16.19
N TYR A 183 -16.25 37.34 -17.46
CA TYR A 183 -16.14 36.41 -18.57
C TYR A 183 -14.66 36.21 -18.92
N LYS A 184 -14.03 35.14 -18.45
CA LYS A 184 -12.69 34.75 -18.91
C LYS A 184 -12.80 33.63 -19.94
N GLU A 185 -12.32 33.84 -21.17
CA GLU A 185 -12.13 32.75 -22.13
C GLU A 185 -10.87 31.95 -21.74
N ILE A 186 -11.03 30.65 -21.57
CA ILE A 186 -9.96 29.68 -21.40
C ILE A 186 -9.93 28.77 -22.62
N ARG A 187 -8.75 28.59 -23.20
CA ARG A 187 -8.52 27.63 -24.28
C ARG A 187 -7.97 26.34 -23.70
N MET A 188 -8.64 25.22 -23.99
CA MET A 188 -8.17 23.88 -23.58
C MET A 188 -7.27 23.28 -24.66
N ASP A 189 -7.61 23.52 -25.93
CA ASP A 189 -6.79 23.18 -27.09
C ASP A 189 -7.04 24.19 -28.24
N LYS A 190 -6.51 23.94 -29.46
CA LYS A 190 -6.69 24.82 -30.62
C LYS A 190 -8.15 24.94 -31.09
N THR A 191 -9.02 24.03 -30.68
CA THR A 191 -10.40 23.83 -31.17
C THR A 191 -11.47 23.98 -30.09
N VAL A 192 -11.13 23.83 -28.81
CA VAL A 192 -12.06 23.87 -27.69
C VAL A 192 -11.75 25.07 -26.79
N LYS A 193 -12.72 25.99 -26.78
CA LYS A 193 -12.73 27.20 -25.97
C LYS A 193 -13.86 27.10 -24.97
N PHE A 194 -13.61 27.51 -23.73
CA PHE A 194 -14.63 27.68 -22.71
C PHE A 194 -14.64 29.11 -22.21
N GLN A 195 -15.81 29.64 -21.97
CA GLN A 195 -16.02 30.84 -21.21
C GLN A 195 -16.30 30.43 -19.77
N LEU A 196 -15.53 30.97 -18.82
CA LEU A 196 -15.78 30.81 -17.40
C LEU A 196 -16.80 31.84 -16.91
N PHE A 197 -17.62 31.42 -15.96
CA PHE A 197 -18.61 32.24 -15.27
C PHE A 197 -18.48 32.03 -13.77
N CYS A 198 -18.49 33.12 -13.02
CA CYS A 198 -18.60 33.10 -11.57
C CYS A 198 -20.09 33.15 -11.20
N GLU A 199 -20.84 32.09 -11.53
CA GLU A 199 -22.27 32.00 -11.28
C GLU A 199 -22.60 30.83 -10.34
N THR A 200 -23.65 31.03 -9.57
CA THR A 200 -24.14 30.11 -8.54
C THR A 200 -24.98 28.98 -9.17
N TYR A 201 -25.14 27.90 -8.39
CA TYR A 201 -25.69 26.58 -8.77
C TYR A 201 -26.83 26.58 -9.81
N PRO A 202 -26.74 25.79 -10.91
CA PRO A 202 -27.85 25.63 -11.85
C PRO A 202 -29.04 24.92 -11.21
N GLN A 203 -30.23 25.53 -11.28
CA GLN A 203 -31.47 24.92 -10.80
C GLN A 203 -31.98 23.74 -11.66
N SER A 204 -31.38 23.49 -12.83
CA SER A 204 -31.79 22.39 -13.71
C SER A 204 -31.22 21.05 -13.22
N LYS A 205 -32.11 20.15 -12.77
CA LYS A 205 -31.77 18.74 -12.50
C LYS A 205 -31.77 17.88 -13.77
N ASN A 206 -32.31 18.37 -14.88
CA ASN A 206 -32.54 17.57 -16.08
C ASN A 206 -31.39 17.70 -17.08
N GLY A 207 -30.74 16.59 -17.42
CA GLY A 207 -29.63 16.57 -18.38
C GLY A 207 -28.25 16.84 -17.78
N LYS A 208 -28.14 16.79 -16.45
CA LYS A 208 -26.88 16.77 -15.71
C LYS A 208 -26.11 15.47 -16.03
N LEU A 209 -24.88 15.63 -16.48
CA LEU A 209 -23.90 14.57 -16.63
C LEU A 209 -23.00 14.62 -15.39
N ASP A 210 -22.97 13.53 -14.63
CA ASP A 210 -21.98 13.39 -13.56
C ASP A 210 -20.61 13.12 -14.18
N LEU A 211 -19.65 14.02 -13.95
CA LEU A 211 -18.27 13.87 -14.40
C LEU A 211 -17.37 13.37 -13.26
N GLY A 212 -17.94 13.09 -12.09
CA GLY A 212 -17.23 12.57 -10.92
C GLY A 212 -16.49 13.65 -10.14
N ARG A 213 -15.59 13.21 -9.27
CA ARG A 213 -14.68 14.09 -8.52
C ARG A 213 -13.44 14.40 -9.35
N THR A 214 -13.05 15.67 -9.37
CA THR A 214 -11.85 16.15 -10.05
C THR A 214 -11.00 16.95 -9.08
N SER A 215 -9.68 16.93 -9.28
CA SER A 215 -8.69 17.70 -8.48
C SER A 215 -8.89 19.22 -8.56
N GLY A 216 -9.52 19.71 -9.64
CA GLY A 216 -9.78 21.14 -9.84
C GLY A 216 -10.66 21.44 -11.05
N TYR A 217 -11.02 22.72 -11.20
CA TYR A 217 -11.90 23.17 -12.30
C TYR A 217 -11.26 22.97 -13.69
N GLU A 218 -9.92 22.98 -13.79
CA GLU A 218 -9.21 22.72 -15.06
C GLU A 218 -9.35 21.26 -15.50
N GLU A 219 -9.25 20.32 -14.57
CA GLU A 219 -9.54 18.91 -14.85
C GLU A 219 -11.01 18.71 -15.18
N CYS A 220 -11.91 19.37 -14.47
CA CYS A 220 -13.33 19.38 -14.80
C CYS A 220 -13.62 19.91 -16.22
N LEU A 221 -12.90 20.95 -16.66
CA LEU A 221 -12.96 21.45 -18.03
C LEU A 221 -12.42 20.43 -19.03
N LYS A 222 -11.32 19.72 -18.73
CA LYS A 222 -10.76 18.66 -19.59
C LYS A 222 -11.74 17.50 -19.74
N GLU A 223 -12.36 17.09 -18.64
CA GLU A 223 -13.41 16.06 -18.66
C GLU A 223 -14.61 16.51 -19.50
N CYS A 224 -15.06 17.76 -19.36
CA CYS A 224 -16.10 18.26 -20.25
C CYS A 224 -15.63 18.34 -21.72
N ALA A 225 -14.37 18.70 -21.97
CA ALA A 225 -13.79 18.77 -23.30
C ALA A 225 -13.79 17.39 -23.98
N SER A 226 -13.38 16.34 -23.25
CA SER A 226 -13.29 14.95 -23.73
C SER A 226 -14.65 14.38 -24.14
N ARG A 227 -15.73 14.80 -23.49
CA ARG A 227 -17.12 14.40 -23.83
C ARG A 227 -17.66 15.05 -25.10
N GLY A 228 -16.91 15.95 -25.73
CA GLY A 228 -17.27 16.56 -27.01
C GLY A 228 -18.65 17.23 -26.99
N LYS A 229 -19.50 16.89 -27.97
CA LYS A 229 -20.86 17.45 -28.10
C LYS A 229 -21.78 17.10 -26.92
N ASN A 230 -21.42 16.13 -26.08
CA ASN A 230 -22.19 15.72 -24.92
C ASN A 230 -21.95 16.59 -23.67
N CYS A 231 -20.96 17.49 -23.71
CA CYS A 231 -20.74 18.46 -22.64
C CYS A 231 -20.43 19.84 -23.23
N LYS A 232 -21.45 20.69 -23.28
CA LYS A 232 -21.41 22.06 -23.81
C LYS A 232 -21.28 23.11 -22.71
N SER A 233 -21.64 22.80 -21.48
CA SER A 233 -21.36 23.60 -20.29
C SER A 233 -21.20 22.69 -19.10
N GLY A 234 -20.76 23.24 -17.98
CA GLY A 234 -20.58 22.48 -16.76
C GLY A 234 -20.32 23.39 -15.59
N TRP A 235 -20.19 22.77 -14.42
CA TRP A 235 -19.82 23.45 -13.20
C TRP A 235 -18.94 22.57 -12.33
N TYR A 236 -18.05 23.23 -11.59
CA TYR A 236 -17.19 22.61 -10.60
C TYR A 236 -17.59 23.09 -9.20
N ASP A 237 -17.97 22.13 -8.36
CA ASP A 237 -18.22 22.33 -6.93
C ASP A 237 -16.90 22.36 -6.18
N THR A 238 -16.51 23.56 -5.78
CA THR A 238 -15.23 23.77 -5.10
C THR A 238 -15.22 23.23 -3.67
N SER A 239 -16.39 23.04 -3.06
CA SER A 239 -16.49 22.54 -1.69
C SER A 239 -16.40 21.01 -1.62
N SER A 240 -16.93 20.32 -2.64
CA SER A 240 -17.00 18.86 -2.67
C SER A 240 -16.03 18.21 -3.66
N GLY A 241 -15.39 19.00 -4.52
CA GLY A 241 -14.54 18.56 -5.63
C GLY A 241 -15.33 17.94 -6.79
N ASN A 242 -16.65 18.07 -6.79
CA ASN A 242 -17.50 17.41 -7.78
C ASN A 242 -17.57 18.22 -9.08
N CYS A 243 -17.47 17.54 -10.20
CA CYS A 243 -17.57 18.08 -11.53
C CYS A 243 -18.84 17.60 -12.22
N TYR A 244 -19.50 18.51 -12.93
CA TYR A 244 -20.74 18.20 -13.61
C TYR A 244 -20.80 18.87 -14.97
N GLY A 245 -21.32 18.14 -15.95
CA GLY A 245 -21.50 18.61 -17.32
C GLY A 245 -22.96 18.72 -17.73
N PHE A 246 -23.22 19.45 -18.81
CA PHE A 246 -24.53 19.61 -19.42
C PHE A 246 -24.43 19.58 -20.95
N LYS A 247 -25.40 18.92 -21.59
CA LYS A 247 -25.46 18.78 -23.06
C LYS A 247 -25.85 20.06 -23.80
N ARG A 248 -26.40 21.06 -23.09
CA ARG A 248 -26.84 22.35 -23.62
C ARG A 248 -26.15 23.46 -22.84
N LYS A 249 -26.00 24.63 -23.45
CA LYS A 249 -25.63 25.85 -22.70
C LYS A 249 -26.79 26.18 -21.78
N GLU A 250 -26.71 25.74 -20.53
CA GLU A 250 -27.69 26.15 -19.55
C GLU A 250 -27.35 27.55 -19.04
N LYS A 251 -28.37 28.40 -18.91
CA LYS A 251 -28.24 29.68 -18.24
C LYS A 251 -28.12 29.39 -16.75
N LEU A 252 -26.93 29.55 -16.19
CA LEU A 252 -26.70 29.38 -14.77
C LEU A 252 -27.34 30.59 -14.08
N ILE A 253 -28.24 30.35 -13.14
CA ILE A 253 -28.88 31.40 -12.34
C ILE A 253 -28.92 30.83 -10.94
N GLY A 254 -28.41 31.55 -9.94
CA GLY A 254 -28.50 31.04 -8.59
C GLY A 254 -28.42 32.08 -7.48
N ASN A 255 -28.80 31.59 -6.30
CA ASN A 255 -28.68 32.23 -5.01
C ASN A 255 -27.69 31.41 -4.15
N GLY A 256 -26.56 32.01 -3.75
CA GLY A 256 -25.99 31.76 -2.42
C GLY A 256 -24.76 30.85 -2.23
N THR A 257 -24.25 30.11 -3.23
CA THR A 257 -22.98 29.36 -3.09
C THR A 257 -22.10 29.45 -4.34
N TRP A 258 -20.87 29.92 -4.16
CA TRP A 258 -19.92 30.18 -5.24
C TRP A 258 -19.44 28.86 -5.86
N ASN A 259 -19.71 28.68 -7.15
CA ASN A 259 -19.22 27.58 -7.96
C ASN A 259 -18.56 28.15 -9.22
N ILE A 260 -17.70 27.35 -9.88
CA ILE A 260 -17.09 27.77 -11.15
C ILE A 260 -17.93 27.18 -12.28
N GLY A 261 -18.70 28.02 -12.97
CA GLY A 261 -19.44 27.65 -14.17
C GLY A 261 -18.58 27.80 -15.41
N PHE A 262 -18.85 27.00 -16.44
CA PHE A 262 -18.19 27.16 -17.74
C PHE A 262 -19.09 26.72 -18.90
N ALA A 263 -18.91 27.32 -20.07
CA ALA A 263 -19.62 26.95 -21.28
C ALA A 263 -18.72 27.03 -22.50
N ARG A 264 -18.84 26.07 -23.42
CA ARG A 264 -18.10 26.07 -24.68
C ARG A 264 -18.44 27.31 -25.48
N VAL A 265 -17.42 27.99 -25.97
CA VAL A 265 -17.58 29.03 -26.99
C VAL A 265 -17.74 28.31 -28.34
N PRO A 266 -18.69 28.73 -29.20
CA PRO A 266 -18.84 28.15 -30.53
C PRO A 266 -17.58 28.32 -31.38
#